data_AF-A0A4R1GMV9-F1
#
_entry.id   AF-A0A4R1GMV9-F1
#
_cell.length_a   1.000
_cell.length_b   1.000
_cell.length_c   1.000
_cell.angle_alpha   90.00
_cell.angle_beta   90.00
_cell.angle_gamma   90.00
#
_symmetry.space_group_name_H-M   'P 1'
#
loop_
_entity.id
_entity.type
_entity.pdbx_description
1 polymer ?
#
loop_
_entity_poly.entity_id
_entity_poly.type
_entity_poly.pdbx_seq_one_letter_code
_entity_poly.pdbx_strand_id
1 'polypeptide(L)'
;MKIHNPRKLIAALLLSISLPLSLPAFAISLDEAKQQGLIGEQSTGYLGVVSNNANAEVKALVQSINSKRKALYGEKAKQAGVELQIMELRTGERLLDRAAPGEYVRTPDGRWVRK
;
A
#
# COMPACT_ATOMS: atom_id res chain seq x y z
N MET A 1 21.13 -72.08 12.45
CA MET A 1 21.72 -70.73 12.54
C MET A 1 21.03 -69.84 11.51
N LYS A 2 20.14 -68.92 11.93
CA LYS A 2 19.42 -67.99 11.04
C LYS A 2 20.26 -66.73 10.86
N ILE A 3 20.65 -66.43 9.62
CA ILE A 3 21.35 -65.20 9.26
C ILE A 3 20.29 -64.10 9.22
N HIS A 4 20.37 -63.14 10.16
CA HIS A 4 19.41 -62.04 10.25
C HIS A 4 19.80 -60.96 9.23
N ASN A 5 18.86 -60.59 8.35
CA ASN A 5 19.05 -59.54 7.33
C ASN A 5 19.15 -58.14 8.00
N PRO A 6 20.23 -57.36 7.83
CA PRO A 6 20.40 -56.04 8.45
C PRO A 6 19.68 -54.93 7.68
N ARG A 7 18.67 -55.25 6.88
CA ARG A 7 17.93 -54.27 6.05
C ARG A 7 16.89 -53.45 6.83
N LYS A 8 16.82 -53.60 8.15
CA LYS A 8 15.84 -52.92 9.01
C LYS A 8 16.47 -51.97 10.04
N LEU A 9 17.63 -51.38 9.75
CA LEU A 9 18.26 -50.39 10.64
C LEU A 9 18.52 -49.02 10.00
N ILE A 10 18.12 -48.80 8.75
CA ILE A 10 18.20 -47.48 8.09
C ILE A 10 16.79 -46.96 7.77
N ALA A 11 15.88 -47.07 8.73
CA ALA A 11 14.51 -46.51 8.64
C ALA A 11 14.26 -45.45 9.72
N ALA A 12 15.33 -44.96 10.35
CA ALA A 12 15.26 -43.86 11.30
C ALA A 12 16.25 -42.79 10.84
N LEU A 13 15.77 -41.55 10.78
CA LEU A 13 16.52 -40.32 10.54
C LEU A 13 16.56 -39.76 9.10
N LEU A 14 15.39 -39.59 8.49
CA LEU A 14 15.17 -38.46 7.55
C LEU A 14 13.75 -37.90 7.74
N LEU A 15 13.38 -37.59 8.99
CA LEU A 15 12.28 -36.66 9.22
C LEU A 15 12.82 -35.25 8.94
N SER A 16 12.91 -34.92 7.66
CA SER A 16 13.25 -33.60 7.16
C SER A 16 12.18 -32.63 7.67
N ILE A 17 12.51 -31.90 8.73
CA ILE A 17 11.71 -30.79 9.24
C ILE A 17 11.77 -29.69 8.17
N SER A 18 10.88 -29.76 7.17
CA SER A 18 10.58 -28.62 6.32
C SER A 18 9.72 -27.65 7.13
N LEU A 19 10.37 -26.90 8.03
CA LEU A 19 9.74 -25.76 8.68
C LEU A 19 9.60 -24.67 7.60
N PRO A 20 8.39 -24.24 7.22
CA PRO A 20 8.26 -23.08 6.37
C PRO A 20 8.83 -21.89 7.14
N LEU A 21 9.98 -21.36 6.70
CA LEU A 21 10.48 -20.08 7.17
C LEU A 21 9.49 -19.02 6.69
N SER A 22 8.59 -18.59 7.59
CA SER A 22 7.71 -17.47 7.33
C SER A 22 8.56 -16.21 7.37
N LEU A 23 8.92 -15.69 6.19
CA LEU A 23 9.60 -14.40 6.09
C LEU A 23 8.65 -13.29 6.58
N PRO A 24 9.14 -12.29 7.32
CA PRO A 24 8.31 -11.14 7.67
C PRO A 24 7.85 -10.45 6.37
N ALA A 25 6.53 -10.40 6.17
CA ALA A 25 5.94 -9.59 5.12
C ALA A 25 5.98 -8.12 5.57
N PHE A 26 6.78 -7.30 4.89
CA PHE A 26 6.76 -5.86 5.10
C PHE A 26 5.55 -5.26 4.41
N ALA A 27 4.80 -4.42 5.13
CA ALA A 27 3.70 -3.67 4.54
C ALA A 27 4.25 -2.60 3.59
N ILE A 28 3.67 -2.48 2.39
CA ILE A 28 4.06 -1.44 1.43
C ILE A 28 3.81 -0.04 2.01
N SER A 29 4.81 0.83 1.91
CA SER A 29 4.69 2.23 2.34
C SER A 29 3.95 3.10 1.31
N LEU A 30 3.51 4.28 1.75
CA LEU A 30 2.91 5.29 0.86
C LEU A 30 3.85 5.67 -0.28
N ASP A 31 5.11 5.95 0.04
CA ASP A 31 6.09 6.42 -0.95
C ASP A 31 6.44 5.31 -1.95
N GLU A 32 6.63 4.07 -1.49
CA GLU A 32 6.84 2.92 -2.38
C GLU A 32 5.63 2.71 -3.30
N ALA A 33 4.41 2.77 -2.77
CA ALA A 33 3.20 2.60 -3.57
C ALA A 33 3.04 3.69 -4.64
N LYS A 34 3.42 4.95 -4.34
CA LYS A 34 3.45 6.05 -5.30
C LYS A 34 4.52 5.88 -6.37
N GLN A 35 5.74 5.54 -5.95
CA GLN A 35 6.88 5.34 -6.87
C GLN A 35 6.64 4.17 -7.83
N GLN A 36 6.00 3.10 -7.36
CA GLN A 36 5.59 1.96 -8.18
C GLN A 36 4.37 2.26 -9.08
N GLY A 37 3.76 3.45 -8.95
CA GLY A 37 2.59 3.84 -9.73
C GLY A 37 1.33 3.04 -9.41
N LEU A 38 1.25 2.47 -8.21
CA LEU A 38 0.07 1.73 -7.75
C LEU A 38 -1.05 2.69 -7.34
N ILE A 39 -0.65 3.87 -6.83
CA ILE A 39 -1.53 4.92 -6.34
C ILE A 39 -1.06 6.30 -6.81
N GLY A 40 -1.95 7.28 -6.74
CA GLY A 40 -1.67 8.66 -7.12
C GLY A 40 -2.51 9.68 -6.34
N GLU A 41 -2.13 10.95 -6.45
CA GLU A 41 -2.82 12.07 -5.78
C GLU A 41 -4.01 12.58 -6.60
N GLN A 42 -5.09 12.95 -5.93
CA GLN A 42 -6.28 13.57 -6.54
C GLN A 42 -6.37 15.05 -6.16
N SER A 43 -7.13 15.83 -6.93
CA SER A 43 -7.36 17.27 -6.70
C SER A 43 -8.01 17.61 -5.35
N THR A 44 -8.64 16.64 -4.70
CA THR A 44 -9.22 16.75 -3.35
C THR A 44 -8.23 16.45 -2.23
N GLY A 45 -6.98 16.12 -2.57
CA GLY A 45 -5.95 15.74 -1.61
C GLY A 45 -6.07 14.31 -1.10
N TYR A 46 -6.89 13.47 -1.73
CA TYR A 46 -6.98 12.04 -1.41
C TYR A 46 -6.17 11.19 -2.39
N LEU A 47 -5.74 10.01 -1.94
CA LEU A 47 -5.12 9.01 -2.78
C LEU A 47 -6.17 8.25 -3.58
N GLY A 48 -5.85 7.92 -4.82
CA GLY A 48 -6.60 6.98 -5.64
C GLY A 48 -5.71 5.83 -6.11
N VAL A 49 -6.32 4.69 -6.40
CA VAL A 49 -5.64 3.55 -7.02
C VAL A 49 -5.50 3.82 -8.53
N VAL A 50 -4.28 3.71 -9.04
CA VAL A 50 -3.95 3.94 -10.46
C VAL A 50 -4.06 2.64 -11.25
N SER A 51 -3.52 1.55 -10.71
CA SER A 51 -3.52 0.24 -11.35
C SER A 51 -4.75 -0.58 -10.96
N ASN A 52 -5.52 -1.02 -11.95
CA ASN A 52 -6.67 -1.91 -11.74
C ASN A 52 -6.29 -3.25 -11.07
N ASN A 53 -5.02 -3.64 -11.16
CA ASN A 53 -4.49 -4.87 -10.56
C ASN A 53 -3.93 -4.66 -9.15
N ALA A 54 -4.18 -3.50 -8.52
CA ALA A 54 -3.74 -3.26 -7.15
C ALA A 54 -4.31 -4.32 -6.19
N ASN A 55 -3.41 -4.93 -5.42
CA ASN A 55 -3.75 -5.97 -4.46
C ASN A 55 -4.56 -5.39 -3.26
N ALA A 56 -5.05 -6.27 -2.39
CA ALA A 56 -5.83 -5.89 -1.22
C ALA A 56 -5.05 -4.96 -0.27
N GLU A 57 -3.73 -5.14 -0.19
CA GLU A 57 -2.85 -4.37 0.68
C GLU A 57 -2.77 -2.89 0.25
N VAL A 58 -2.58 -2.62 -1.05
CA VAL A 58 -2.58 -1.25 -1.60
C VAL A 58 -3.94 -0.58 -1.36
N LYS A 59 -5.04 -1.30 -1.54
CA LYS A 59 -6.39 -0.77 -1.29
C LYS A 59 -6.58 -0.42 0.19
N ALA A 60 -6.12 -1.28 1.09
CA ALA A 60 -6.15 -1.02 2.53
C ALA A 60 -5.28 0.18 2.93
N LEU A 61 -4.09 0.33 2.32
CA LEU A 61 -3.23 1.49 2.49
C LEU A 61 -3.94 2.79 2.08
N VAL A 62 -4.53 2.83 0.87
CA VAL A 62 -5.29 3.99 0.38
C VAL A 62 -6.42 4.35 1.33
N GLN A 63 -7.21 3.37 1.77
CA GLN A 63 -8.32 3.60 2.70
C GLN A 63 -7.83 4.15 4.04
N SER A 64 -6.77 3.57 4.60
CA SER A 64 -6.16 4.00 5.86
C SER A 64 -5.66 5.44 5.80
N ILE A 65 -4.89 5.79 4.76
CA ILE A 65 -4.36 7.14 4.59
C ILE A 65 -5.47 8.15 4.31
N ASN A 66 -6.45 7.82 3.45
CA ASN A 66 -7.56 8.73 3.17
C ASN A 66 -8.41 8.99 4.42
N SER A 67 -8.59 8.00 5.29
CA SER A 67 -9.30 8.17 6.56
C SER A 67 -8.56 9.12 7.50
N LYS A 68 -7.23 8.98 7.61
CA LYS A 68 -6.37 9.89 8.40
C LYS A 68 -6.39 11.31 7.83
N ARG A 69 -6.29 11.45 6.50
CA ARG A 69 -6.36 12.74 5.80
C ARG A 69 -7.70 13.42 6.05
N LYS A 70 -8.82 12.70 5.91
CA LYS A 70 -10.16 13.25 6.15
C LYS A 70 -10.34 13.80 7.56
N ALA A 71 -9.87 13.06 8.57
CA ALA A 71 -9.89 13.52 9.96
C ALA A 71 -9.06 14.81 10.15
N LEU A 72 -7.83 14.81 9.63
CA LEU A 72 -6.92 15.97 9.71
C LEU A 72 -7.48 17.19 8.96
N TYR A 73 -8.05 16.99 7.78
CA TYR A 73 -8.65 18.06 6.99
C TYR A 73 -9.87 18.63 7.71
N GLY A 74 -10.69 17.78 8.32
CA GLY A 74 -11.82 18.23 9.14
C GLY A 74 -11.39 19.06 10.34
N GLU A 75 -10.33 18.66 11.04
CA GLU A 75 -9.77 19.42 12.15
C GLU A 75 -9.24 20.79 11.67
N LYS A 76 -8.43 20.80 10.62
CA LYS A 76 -7.85 22.04 10.07
C LYS A 76 -8.91 22.97 9.49
N ALA A 77 -9.94 22.43 8.85
CA ALA A 77 -11.05 23.21 8.31
C ALA A 77 -11.78 23.96 9.43
N LYS A 78 -12.08 23.27 10.54
CA LYS A 78 -12.68 23.89 11.73
C LYS A 78 -11.80 24.98 12.33
N GLN A 79 -10.50 24.71 12.49
CA GLN A 79 -9.53 25.68 13.02
C GLN A 79 -9.44 26.93 12.13
N ALA A 80 -9.51 26.76 10.82
CA ALA A 80 -9.42 27.85 9.85
C ALA A 80 -10.77 28.53 9.55
N GLY A 81 -11.89 28.06 10.11
CA GLY A 81 -13.22 28.60 9.85
C GLY A 81 -13.69 28.44 8.40
N VAL A 82 -13.26 27.37 7.72
CA VAL A 82 -13.65 27.07 6.33
C VAL A 82 -14.37 25.74 6.24
N GLU A 83 -15.09 25.52 5.14
CA GLU A 83 -15.67 24.21 4.85
C GLU A 83 -14.58 23.16 4.58
N LEU A 84 -14.88 21.90 4.92
CA LEU A 84 -14.00 20.77 4.67
C LEU A 84 -13.57 20.69 3.20
N GLN A 85 -14.51 20.87 2.27
CA GLN A 85 -14.24 20.81 0.83
C GLN A 85 -13.20 21.85 0.40
N ILE A 86 -13.23 23.06 0.98
CA ILE A 86 -12.25 24.11 0.70
C ILE A 86 -10.86 23.70 1.21
N MET A 87 -10.78 23.07 2.39
CA MET A 87 -9.53 22.55 2.93
C MET A 87 -8.96 21.39 2.09
N GLU A 88 -9.82 20.48 1.64
CA GLU A 88 -9.49 19.37 0.75
C GLU A 88 -8.90 19.87 -0.57
N LEU A 89 -9.58 20.79 -1.25
CA LEU A 89 -9.13 21.35 -2.53
C LEU A 89 -7.79 22.09 -2.39
N ARG A 90 -7.63 22.95 -1.39
CA ARG A 90 -6.37 23.67 -1.13
C ARG A 90 -5.22 22.71 -0.80
N THR A 91 -5.51 21.62 -0.09
CA THR A 91 -4.49 20.64 0.24
C THR A 91 -4.15 19.77 -0.97
N GLY A 92 -5.15 19.41 -1.77
CA GLY A 92 -4.98 18.68 -3.02
C GLY A 92 -4.11 19.43 -4.00
N GLU A 93 -4.38 20.71 -4.24
CA GLU A 93 -3.54 21.58 -5.09
C GLU A 93 -2.06 21.53 -4.66
N ARG A 94 -1.78 21.71 -3.36
CA ARG A 94 -0.42 21.61 -2.83
C ARG A 94 0.20 20.23 -2.99
N LEU A 95 -0.57 19.16 -2.86
CA LEU A 95 -0.09 17.79 -3.03
C LEU A 95 0.23 17.51 -4.50
N LEU A 96 -0.59 18.01 -5.42
CA LEU A 96 -0.34 17.94 -6.86
C LEU A 96 0.94 18.70 -7.24
N ASP A 97 1.13 19.90 -6.70
CA ASP A 97 2.35 20.70 -6.95
C ASP A 97 3.61 19.99 -6.44
N ARG A 98 3.51 19.35 -5.27
CA ARG A 98 4.61 18.62 -4.63
C ARG A 98 4.83 17.21 -5.13
N ALA A 99 3.91 16.66 -5.93
CA ALA A 99 4.08 15.34 -6.51
C ALA A 99 5.41 15.30 -7.30
N ALA A 100 6.21 14.29 -7.02
CA ALA A 100 7.54 14.14 -7.59
C ALA A 100 7.47 13.68 -9.05
N PRO A 101 8.52 13.95 -9.86
CA PRO A 101 8.62 13.37 -11.20
C PRO A 101 8.46 11.85 -11.14
N GLY A 102 7.58 11.32 -11.99
CA GLY A 102 7.25 9.91 -12.07
C GLY A 102 6.11 9.43 -11.16
N GLU A 103 5.59 10.27 -10.27
CA GLU A 103 4.36 9.99 -9.52
C GLU A 103 3.11 10.25 -10.36
N TYR A 104 2.00 9.61 -10.00
CA TYR A 104 0.73 9.80 -10.68
C TYR A 104 -0.15 10.85 -9.99
N VAL A 105 -0.79 11.68 -10.81
CA VAL A 105 -1.77 12.68 -10.42
C VAL A 105 -3.04 12.53 -11.25
N ARG A 106 -4.21 12.78 -10.63
CA ARG A 106 -5.49 12.70 -11.32
C ARG A 106 -5.89 14.05 -11.87
N THR A 107 -6.10 14.12 -13.18
CA THR A 107 -6.57 15.32 -13.87
C THR A 107 -8.05 15.58 -13.60
N PRO A 108 -8.54 16.82 -13.79
CA PRO A 108 -9.95 17.16 -13.57
C PRO A 108 -10.94 16.34 -14.42
N ASP A 109 -10.52 15.88 -15.60
CA ASP A 109 -11.28 14.97 -16.47
C ASP A 109 -11.25 13.49 -16.00
N GLY A 110 -10.65 13.22 -14.84
CA GLY A 110 -10.66 11.92 -14.17
C GLY A 110 -9.56 10.96 -14.60
N ARG A 111 -8.68 11.35 -15.53
CA ARG A 111 -7.56 10.52 -16.01
C ARG A 111 -6.36 10.57 -15.06
N TRP A 112 -5.55 9.51 -15.09
CA TRP A 112 -4.26 9.50 -14.40
C TRP A 112 -3.17 9.98 -15.35
N VAL A 113 -2.36 10.93 -14.90
CA VAL A 113 -1.19 11.45 -15.61
C VAL A 113 0.03 11.23 -14.74
N ARG A 114 1.11 10.73 -15.36
CA ARG A 114 2.41 10.61 -14.70
C ARG A 114 3.15 11.94 -14.86
N LYS A 115 3.58 12.52 -13.75
CA LYS A 115 4.26 13.82 -13.71
C LYS A 115 5.72 13.72 -14.15
#